data_AF-A0AAD9DSN2-F1
#
_entry.id   AF-A0AAD9DSN2-F1
#
_cell.length_a   1.000
_cell.length_b   1.000
_cell.length_c   1.000
_cell.angle_alpha   90.00
_cell.angle_beta   90.00
_cell.angle_gamma   90.00
#
_symmetry.space_group_name_H-M   'P 1'
#
loop_
_entity.id
_entity.type
_entity.pdbx_description
1 polymer ?
#
loop_
_entity_poly.entity_id
_entity_poly.type
_entity_poly.pdbx_seq_one_letter_code
_entity_poly.pdbx_strand_id
1 'polypeptide(L)'
;MPNKCVMDSKRLSANVQSNRNTDLTQSTEDDPLIDGPLISKDALESSIKREFQKLPTAWTAGLLMVVHVVLVGLCVTLAVVCVLVGSHAEECEVALSGLDTVAAVLLAKTALWLLVFLFERCVQHQHSMARRRGYLRFYRVTRELQHMPLLIHSAGNAAVLVVMAPSSILDKRVRNLSVYLLIVIICVELLASIICLTKYTVHVLRFNKQSPSPDVSEEEHSHTFSAGTSVTRTETGFRDGSSLEEVVEKQADLIEYLKQHNTQLSKRLLALSSQQARA
;
A
#
# COMPACT_ATOMS: atom_id res chain seq x y z
N MET A 1 -30.68 -42.82 -35.16
CA MET A 1 -30.90 -44.26 -35.41
C MET A 1 -29.90 -44.70 -36.48
N PRO A 2 -29.23 -45.86 -36.41
CA PRO A 2 -29.04 -46.80 -35.29
C PRO A 2 -27.57 -47.27 -35.07
N ASN A 3 -27.33 -47.74 -33.82
CA ASN A 3 -26.58 -48.93 -33.36
C ASN A 3 -25.07 -49.10 -33.65
N LYS A 4 -24.12 -49.21 -32.70
CA LYS A 4 -23.98 -49.85 -31.35
C LYS A 4 -23.45 -51.32 -31.40
N CYS A 5 -22.50 -51.58 -30.49
CA CYS A 5 -21.88 -52.85 -30.03
C CYS A 5 -20.80 -53.46 -30.94
N VAL A 6 -19.51 -53.54 -30.58
CA VAL A 6 -18.79 -54.13 -29.42
C VAL A 6 -18.94 -55.65 -29.29
N MET A 7 -17.83 -56.37 -29.42
CA MET A 7 -17.37 -57.52 -28.61
C MET A 7 -15.93 -57.90 -29.08
N ASP A 8 -14.90 -57.85 -28.22
CA ASP A 8 -14.40 -58.93 -27.32
C ASP A 8 -13.69 -60.06 -28.12
N SER A 9 -12.66 -60.78 -27.67
CA SER A 9 -11.81 -60.82 -26.47
C SER A 9 -10.81 -61.97 -26.71
N LYS A 10 -9.62 -61.90 -26.12
CA LYS A 10 -8.83 -63.01 -25.54
C LYS A 10 -8.08 -64.03 -26.42
N ARG A 11 -6.75 -64.09 -26.10
CA ARG A 11 -5.89 -65.26 -25.78
C ARG A 11 -5.58 -66.23 -26.95
N LEU A 12 -4.39 -66.84 -27.11
CA LEU A 12 -3.38 -67.32 -26.16
C LEU A 12 -2.13 -67.79 -26.95
N SER A 13 -0.97 -67.85 -26.27
CA SER A 13 0.19 -68.77 -26.49
C SER A 13 1.19 -68.42 -27.61
N ALA A 14 2.51 -68.60 -27.55
CA ALA A 14 3.50 -69.05 -26.55
C ALA A 14 4.90 -68.75 -27.17
N ASN A 15 5.81 -68.08 -26.46
CA ASN A 15 7.00 -68.65 -25.82
C ASN A 15 8.02 -69.33 -26.76
N VAL A 16 9.16 -68.68 -27.07
CA VAL A 16 10.52 -69.28 -27.04
C VAL A 16 11.55 -68.19 -26.72
N GLN A 17 12.43 -68.54 -25.80
CA GLN A 17 13.44 -67.80 -25.06
C GLN A 17 14.83 -68.06 -25.66
N SER A 18 15.75 -67.08 -25.70
CA SER A 18 17.21 -67.27 -25.46
C SER A 18 18.03 -65.98 -25.59
N ASN A 19 18.66 -65.56 -24.47
CA ASN A 19 20.03 -64.98 -24.26
C ASN A 19 20.55 -63.85 -25.19
N ARG A 20 21.31 -62.82 -24.76
CA ARG A 20 22.31 -62.68 -23.67
C ARG A 20 22.70 -61.19 -23.49
N ASN A 21 23.31 -60.87 -22.35
CA ASN A 21 23.64 -59.55 -21.80
C ASN A 21 24.64 -58.65 -22.58
N THR A 22 24.46 -57.33 -22.38
CA THR A 22 25.42 -56.21 -22.23
C THR A 22 26.58 -56.06 -23.22
N ASP A 23 26.57 -54.96 -23.99
CA ASP A 23 27.72 -54.04 -24.01
C ASP A 23 27.30 -52.58 -24.29
N LEU A 24 27.90 -51.72 -23.48
CA LEU A 24 27.92 -50.26 -23.46
C LEU A 24 28.75 -49.77 -24.65
N THR A 25 28.23 -48.83 -25.47
CA THR A 25 28.94 -47.60 -25.90
C THR A 25 28.18 -46.77 -26.95
N GLN A 26 28.11 -45.47 -26.67
CA GLN A 26 28.33 -44.37 -27.63
C GLN A 26 27.23 -44.04 -28.64
N SER A 27 26.38 -43.08 -28.26
CA SER A 27 25.84 -42.10 -29.22
C SER A 27 26.30 -40.72 -28.76
N THR A 28 27.33 -40.24 -29.45
CA THR A 28 27.77 -38.86 -29.55
C THR A 28 26.82 -38.12 -30.49
N GLU A 29 26.03 -37.19 -29.94
CA GLU A 29 25.49 -36.06 -30.70
C GLU A 29 25.74 -34.80 -29.86
N ASP A 30 26.93 -34.23 -30.08
CA ASP A 30 27.29 -32.88 -29.69
C ASP A 30 26.51 -31.90 -30.57
N ASP A 31 25.60 -31.12 -29.99
CA ASP A 31 24.92 -30.02 -30.67
C ASP A 31 25.74 -28.73 -30.45
N PRO A 32 26.36 -28.14 -31.50
CA PRO A 32 27.29 -27.04 -31.34
C PRO A 32 26.57 -25.67 -31.36
N LEU A 33 26.88 -24.87 -30.33
CA LEU A 33 26.84 -23.40 -30.32
C LEU A 33 25.50 -22.71 -30.66
N ILE A 34 24.69 -22.48 -29.62
CA ILE A 34 23.99 -21.19 -29.46
C ILE A 34 24.86 -20.32 -28.55
N ASP A 35 26.01 -19.88 -29.06
CA ASP A 35 26.73 -18.72 -28.51
C ASP A 35 26.17 -17.45 -29.18
N GLY A 36 24.89 -17.17 -28.94
CA GLY A 36 24.41 -15.79 -29.05
C GLY A 36 25.13 -14.97 -27.97
N PRO A 37 25.47 -13.69 -28.20
CA PRO A 37 26.13 -12.89 -27.17
C PRO A 37 25.20 -12.83 -25.97
N LEU A 38 25.53 -13.60 -24.93
CA LEU A 38 24.83 -13.58 -23.67
C LEU A 38 24.91 -12.14 -23.21
N ILE A 39 23.77 -11.44 -23.25
CA ILE A 39 23.61 -10.14 -22.60
C ILE A 39 24.17 -10.35 -21.20
N SER A 40 25.32 -9.73 -20.94
CA SER A 40 26.05 -9.93 -19.69
C SER A 40 25.06 -9.78 -18.54
N LYS A 41 25.08 -10.73 -17.59
CA LYS A 41 24.24 -10.63 -16.40
C LYS A 41 24.40 -9.26 -15.76
N ASP A 42 25.60 -8.68 -15.77
CA ASP A 42 25.86 -7.32 -15.27
C ASP A 42 25.13 -6.24 -16.08
N ALA A 43 25.03 -6.39 -17.41
CA ALA A 43 24.30 -5.46 -18.27
C ALA A 43 22.77 -5.56 -18.04
N LEU A 44 22.24 -6.78 -17.85
CA LEU A 44 20.82 -6.98 -17.56
C LEU A 44 20.47 -6.55 -16.13
N GLU A 45 21.32 -6.89 -15.16
CA GLU A 45 21.20 -6.56 -13.74
C GLU A 45 21.36 -5.05 -13.51
N SER A 46 22.23 -4.37 -14.25
CA SER A 46 22.29 -2.90 -14.24
C SER A 46 21.03 -2.24 -14.83
N SER A 47 20.38 -2.87 -15.83
CA SER A 47 19.10 -2.38 -16.36
C SER A 47 17.92 -2.64 -15.42
N ILE A 48 17.99 -3.72 -14.63
CA ILE A 48 16.95 -4.13 -13.66
C ILE A 48 17.13 -3.40 -12.32
N LYS A 49 18.36 -3.04 -11.96
CA LYS A 49 18.69 -2.23 -10.78
C LYS A 49 18.29 -0.78 -11.03
N ARG A 50 16.99 -0.53 -10.99
CA ARG A 50 16.44 0.83 -10.95
C ARG A 50 17.08 1.59 -9.80
N GLU A 51 17.93 2.56 -10.14
CA GLU A 51 18.56 3.45 -9.17
C GLU A 51 17.51 4.04 -8.21
N PHE A 52 17.86 4.04 -6.93
CA PHE A 52 17.03 4.58 -5.87
C PHE A 52 16.74 6.07 -6.12
N GLN A 53 15.50 6.38 -6.50
CA GLN A 53 15.06 7.77 -6.60
C GLN A 53 14.45 8.21 -5.28
N LYS A 54 15.15 9.13 -4.60
CA LYS A 54 14.65 9.80 -3.38
C LYS A 54 13.29 10.41 -3.65
N LEU A 55 12.34 10.26 -2.72
CA LEU A 55 11.08 11.00 -2.80
C LEU A 55 11.36 12.47 -2.45
N PRO A 56 11.16 13.43 -3.37
CA PRO A 56 11.40 14.85 -3.09
C PRO A 56 10.32 15.46 -2.18
N THR A 57 9.36 14.65 -1.70
CA THR A 57 8.20 15.12 -0.94
C THR A 57 8.55 15.71 0.42
N ALA A 58 9.76 15.47 0.95
CA ALA A 58 10.21 16.04 2.22
C ALA A 58 10.42 17.56 2.15
N TRP A 59 11.02 18.08 1.08
CA TRP A 59 11.23 19.53 0.93
C TRP A 59 9.90 20.25 0.72
N THR A 60 9.00 19.68 -0.09
CA THR A 60 7.66 20.22 -0.30
C THR A 60 6.83 20.21 0.99
N ALA A 61 6.96 19.17 1.83
CA ALA A 61 6.29 19.12 3.13
C ALA A 61 6.83 20.21 4.08
N GLY A 62 8.14 20.41 4.11
CA GLY A 62 8.78 21.48 4.88
C GLY A 62 8.33 22.87 4.43
N LEU A 63 8.27 23.11 3.12
CA LEU A 63 7.76 24.37 2.57
C LEU A 63 6.30 24.62 2.98
N LEU A 64 5.44 23.60 2.84
CA LEU A 64 4.03 23.71 3.24
C LEU A 64 3.88 24.01 4.73
N MET A 65 4.71 23.42 5.59
CA MET A 65 4.74 23.71 7.02
C MET A 65 5.06 25.17 7.31
N VAL A 66 6.10 25.72 6.65
CA VAL A 66 6.50 27.12 6.82
C VAL A 66 5.38 28.05 6.36
N VAL A 67 4.82 27.81 5.18
CA VAL A 67 3.69 28.60 4.64
C VAL A 67 2.49 28.57 5.59
N HIS A 68 2.16 27.40 6.14
CA HIS A 68 1.06 27.25 7.09
C HIS A 68 1.30 28.07 8.37
N VAL A 69 2.48 27.98 8.98
CA VAL A 69 2.83 28.74 10.18
C VAL A 69 2.77 30.24 9.92
N VAL A 70 3.33 30.72 8.81
CA VAL A 70 3.34 32.15 8.46
C VAL A 70 1.92 32.66 8.24
N LEU A 71 1.09 31.93 7.47
CA LEU A 71 -0.26 32.36 7.16
C LEU A 71 -1.15 32.39 8.41
N VAL A 72 -1.05 31.38 9.28
CA VAL A 72 -1.78 31.36 10.55
C VAL A 72 -1.31 32.47 11.48
N GLY A 73 0.01 32.70 11.58
CA GLY A 73 0.55 33.83 12.34
C GLY A 73 0.02 35.17 11.85
N LEU A 74 -0.06 35.37 10.53
CA LEU A 74 -0.66 36.57 9.94
C LEU A 74 -2.16 36.69 10.26
N CYS A 75 -2.92 35.60 10.18
CA CYS A 75 -4.34 35.60 10.53
C CYS A 75 -4.59 35.94 12.01
N VAL A 76 -3.79 35.37 12.92
CA VAL A 76 -3.92 35.63 14.36
C VAL A 76 -3.54 37.07 14.68
N THR A 77 -2.44 37.57 14.12
CA THR A 77 -2.02 38.97 14.33
C THR A 77 -3.06 39.96 13.81
N LEU A 78 -3.63 39.71 12.62
CA LEU A 78 -4.71 40.52 12.06
C LEU A 78 -5.97 40.49 12.95
N ALA A 79 -6.40 39.31 13.39
CA ALA A 79 -7.58 39.17 14.26
C ALA A 79 -7.38 39.84 15.64
N VAL A 80 -6.18 39.72 16.22
CA VAL A 80 -5.88 40.34 17.52
C VAL A 80 -5.79 41.86 17.40
N VAL A 81 -4.99 42.37 16.46
CA VAL A 81 -4.75 43.81 16.33
C VAL A 81 -6.00 44.55 15.85
N CYS A 82 -6.65 44.04 14.80
CA CYS A 82 -7.76 44.74 14.16
C CYS A 82 -9.09 44.57 14.89
N VAL A 83 -9.34 43.42 15.54
CA VAL A 83 -10.66 43.12 16.13
C VAL A 83 -10.65 43.11 17.66
N LEU A 84 -9.62 42.54 18.29
CA LEU A 84 -9.59 42.38 19.75
C LEU A 84 -9.03 43.63 20.47
N VAL A 85 -7.95 44.20 19.96
CA VAL A 85 -7.29 45.37 20.55
C VAL A 85 -7.90 46.67 20.01
N GLY A 86 -8.27 46.71 18.73
CA GLY A 86 -8.93 47.87 18.10
C GLY A 86 -8.07 49.15 18.02
N SER A 87 -6.78 49.08 18.39
CA SER A 87 -5.85 50.21 18.44
C SER A 87 -5.50 50.77 17.05
N HIS A 88 -5.53 49.92 16.01
CA HIS A 88 -5.06 50.24 14.66
C HIS A 88 -6.13 49.99 13.59
N ALA A 89 -7.40 50.30 13.88
CA ALA A 89 -8.52 49.99 12.98
C ALA A 89 -8.36 50.63 11.58
N GLU A 90 -7.92 51.90 11.52
CA GLU A 90 -7.67 52.64 10.26
C GLU A 90 -6.55 51.98 9.42
N GLU A 91 -5.46 51.55 10.06
CA GLU A 91 -4.35 50.87 9.38
C GLU A 91 -4.78 49.51 8.84
N CYS A 92 -5.65 48.80 9.58
CA CYS A 92 -6.21 47.53 9.13
C CYS A 92 -7.11 47.70 7.91
N GLU A 93 -7.92 48.75 7.86
CA GLU A 93 -8.79 49.03 6.71
C GLU A 93 -7.96 49.33 5.45
N VAL A 94 -6.88 50.11 5.59
CA VAL A 94 -5.94 50.38 4.50
C VAL A 94 -5.20 49.11 4.07
N ALA A 95 -4.69 48.32 5.01
CA ALA A 95 -3.97 47.08 4.72
C ALA A 95 -4.83 46.04 4.01
N LEU A 96 -6.12 45.97 4.36
CA LEU A 96 -7.09 45.05 3.77
C LEU A 96 -7.81 45.61 2.54
N SER A 97 -7.46 46.83 2.10
CA SER A 97 -8.09 47.49 0.96
C SER A 97 -9.62 47.55 1.07
N GLY A 98 -10.13 47.78 2.29
CA GLY A 98 -11.57 47.83 2.59
C GLY A 98 -12.26 46.47 2.73
N LEU A 99 -11.53 45.35 2.72
CA LEU A 99 -12.08 44.03 3.01
C LEU A 99 -12.26 43.83 4.52
N ASP A 100 -13.38 43.23 4.93
CA ASP A 100 -13.59 42.87 6.33
C ASP A 100 -12.51 41.88 6.82
N THR A 101 -11.97 42.15 8.01
CA THR A 101 -10.91 41.38 8.66
C THR A 101 -11.26 39.89 8.79
N VAL A 102 -12.51 39.58 9.17
CA VAL A 102 -12.99 38.21 9.33
C VAL A 102 -13.10 37.54 7.96
N ALA A 103 -13.62 38.24 6.96
CA ALA A 103 -13.65 37.74 5.57
C ALA A 103 -12.24 37.44 5.03
N ALA A 104 -11.26 38.32 5.30
CA ALA A 104 -9.87 38.10 4.91
C ALA A 104 -9.26 36.85 5.56
N VAL A 105 -9.50 36.64 6.86
CA VAL A 105 -9.07 35.43 7.57
C VAL A 105 -9.71 34.17 6.98
N LEU A 106 -11.00 34.22 6.63
CA LEU A 106 -11.69 33.10 5.98
C LEU A 106 -11.14 32.81 4.59
N LEU A 107 -10.80 33.84 3.80
CA LEU A 107 -10.16 33.66 2.49
C LEU A 107 -8.75 33.07 2.61
N ALA A 108 -7.96 33.53 3.57
CA ALA A 108 -6.65 32.94 3.85
C ALA A 108 -6.80 31.46 4.25
N LYS A 109 -7.79 31.13 5.08
CA LYS A 109 -8.09 29.75 5.49
C LYS A 109 -8.48 28.85 4.32
N THR A 110 -9.31 29.34 3.39
CA THR A 110 -9.69 28.56 2.19
C THR A 110 -8.52 28.41 1.23
N ALA A 111 -7.70 29.43 1.04
CA ALA A 111 -6.48 29.35 0.24
C ALA A 111 -5.49 28.32 0.82
N LEU A 112 -5.33 28.28 2.14
CA LEU A 112 -4.52 27.26 2.82
C LEU A 112 -5.06 25.84 2.59
N TRP A 113 -6.38 25.66 2.71
CA TRP A 113 -7.00 24.37 2.44
C TRP A 113 -6.74 23.90 1.01
N LEU A 114 -6.81 24.81 0.02
CA LEU A 114 -6.46 24.50 -1.37
C LEU A 114 -4.99 24.09 -1.52
N LEU A 115 -4.07 24.78 -0.86
CA LEU A 115 -2.64 24.42 -0.88
C LEU A 115 -2.40 23.02 -0.29
N VAL A 116 -3.05 22.70 0.83
CA VAL A 116 -2.98 21.37 1.46
C VAL A 116 -3.57 20.30 0.54
N PHE A 117 -4.70 20.59 -0.10
CA PHE A 117 -5.31 19.70 -1.08
C PHE A 117 -4.38 19.42 -2.27
N LEU A 118 -3.76 20.45 -2.84
CA LEU A 118 -2.79 20.31 -3.92
C LEU A 118 -1.57 19.48 -3.48
N PHE A 119 -1.07 19.72 -2.28
CA PHE A 119 0.01 18.93 -1.70
C PHE A 119 -0.36 17.46 -1.57
N GLU A 120 -1.54 17.14 -1.06
CA GLU A 120 -2.00 15.74 -0.97
C GLU A 120 -2.05 15.08 -2.35
N ARG A 121 -2.59 15.78 -3.37
CA ARG A 121 -2.61 15.26 -4.74
C ARG A 121 -1.21 15.02 -5.31
N CYS A 122 -0.29 15.95 -5.07
CA CYS A 122 1.12 15.79 -5.44
C CYS A 122 1.76 14.58 -4.74
N VAL A 123 1.57 14.45 -3.43
CA VAL A 123 2.07 13.31 -2.65
C VAL A 123 1.47 12.00 -3.16
N GLN A 124 0.16 11.95 -3.38
CA GLN A 124 -0.53 10.76 -3.90
C GLN A 124 0.01 10.37 -5.28
N HIS A 125 0.26 11.35 -6.15
CA HIS A 125 0.87 11.08 -7.46
C HIS A 125 2.28 10.50 -7.31
N GLN A 126 3.13 11.11 -6.49
CA GLN A 126 4.49 10.62 -6.23
C GLN A 126 4.51 9.21 -5.63
N HIS A 127 3.60 8.93 -4.69
CA HIS A 127 3.44 7.60 -4.10
C HIS A 127 2.88 6.58 -5.09
N SER A 128 1.99 6.97 -6.00
CA SER A 128 1.52 6.10 -7.08
C SER A 128 2.65 5.72 -8.04
N MET A 129 3.57 6.66 -8.30
CA MET A 129 4.79 6.41 -9.07
C MET A 129 5.74 5.48 -8.32
N ALA A 130 5.92 5.68 -7.01
CA ALA A 130 6.71 4.78 -6.17
C ALA A 130 6.13 3.35 -6.14
N ARG A 131 4.78 3.21 -6.11
CA ARG A 131 4.11 1.90 -6.21
C ARG A 131 4.41 1.19 -7.53
N ARG A 132 4.40 1.91 -8.66
CA ARG A 132 4.77 1.36 -9.98
C ARG A 132 6.24 0.91 -10.07
N ARG A 133 7.08 1.31 -9.12
CA ARG A 133 8.50 0.95 -9.02
C ARG A 133 8.77 -0.21 -8.06
N GLY A 134 7.73 -0.78 -7.44
CA GLY A 134 7.85 -1.95 -6.57
C GLY A 134 7.91 -1.66 -5.07
N TYR A 135 7.76 -0.40 -4.62
CA TYR A 135 7.78 -0.04 -3.19
C TYR A 135 6.40 -0.21 -2.53
N LEU A 136 5.85 -1.42 -2.52
CA LEU A 136 4.50 -1.71 -2.05
C LEU A 136 4.38 -1.66 -0.53
N ARG A 137 5.43 -2.09 0.20
CA ARG A 137 5.43 -2.12 1.68
C ARG A 137 5.45 -0.70 2.25
N PHE A 138 6.26 0.17 1.65
CA PHE A 138 6.30 1.60 1.99
C PHE A 138 4.94 2.28 1.74
N TYR A 139 4.32 2.01 0.58
CA TYR A 139 3.00 2.55 0.24
C TYR A 139 1.92 2.14 1.25
N ARG A 140 1.89 0.88 1.69
CA ARG A 140 0.87 0.40 2.64
C ARG A 140 0.96 1.09 4.00
N VAL A 141 2.18 1.38 4.47
CA VAL A 141 2.43 2.07 5.74
C VAL A 141 2.10 3.56 5.66
N THR A 142 2.35 4.21 4.53
CA THR A 142 2.13 5.66 4.39
C THR A 142 0.74 6.04 3.88
N ARG A 143 -0.05 5.11 3.33
CA ARG A 143 -1.39 5.37 2.78
C ARG A 143 -2.32 6.08 3.77
N GLU A 144 -2.40 5.58 5.00
CA GLU A 144 -3.30 6.15 6.01
C GLU A 144 -2.82 7.52 6.51
N LEU A 145 -1.51 7.79 6.43
CA LEU A 145 -0.93 9.06 6.87
C LEU A 145 -1.08 10.19 5.84
N GLN A 146 -1.37 9.85 4.58
CA GLN A 146 -1.48 10.82 3.48
C GLN A 146 -2.75 11.67 3.54
N HIS A 147 -3.86 11.09 3.99
CA HIS A 147 -5.17 11.77 4.00
C HIS A 147 -5.43 12.58 5.29
N MET A 148 -4.63 12.35 6.33
CA MET A 148 -4.83 12.98 7.64
C MET A 148 -4.77 14.52 7.61
N PRO A 149 -3.81 15.17 6.90
CA PRO A 149 -3.77 16.64 6.86
C PRO A 149 -5.04 17.26 6.29
N LEU A 150 -5.53 16.76 5.14
CA LEU A 150 -6.74 17.31 4.52
C LEU A 150 -7.98 17.05 5.37
N LEU A 151 -8.06 15.90 6.05
CA LEU A 151 -9.16 15.60 6.96
C LEU A 151 -9.17 16.56 8.15
N ILE A 152 -8.00 16.85 8.74
CA ILE A 152 -7.84 17.86 9.82
C ILE A 152 -8.32 19.23 9.35
N HIS A 153 -7.83 19.71 8.20
CA HIS A 153 -8.21 21.02 7.67
C HIS A 153 -9.70 21.10 7.27
N SER A 154 -10.27 20.01 6.77
CA SER A 154 -11.69 19.96 6.40
C SER A 154 -12.59 19.93 7.63
N ALA A 155 -12.19 19.20 8.69
CA ALA A 155 -12.87 19.22 9.98
C ALA A 155 -12.81 20.61 10.62
N GLY A 156 -11.66 21.29 10.55
CA GLY A 156 -11.52 22.67 11.02
C GLY A 156 -12.38 23.66 10.22
N ASN A 157 -12.49 23.51 8.90
CA ASN A 157 -13.44 24.31 8.10
C ASN A 157 -14.89 24.10 8.54
N ALA A 158 -15.30 22.85 8.81
CA ALA A 158 -16.62 22.56 9.33
C ALA A 158 -16.85 23.22 10.72
N ALA A 159 -15.86 23.16 11.61
CA ALA A 159 -15.91 23.82 12.91
C ALA A 159 -16.02 25.35 12.78
N VAL A 160 -15.29 25.96 11.85
CA VAL A 160 -15.41 27.39 11.55
C VAL A 160 -16.83 27.73 11.11
N LEU A 161 -17.44 26.96 10.21
CA LEU A 161 -18.82 27.20 9.77
C LEU A 161 -19.82 27.10 10.93
N VAL A 162 -19.64 26.14 11.84
CA VAL A 162 -20.48 25.98 13.04
C VAL A 162 -20.39 27.19 13.96
N VAL A 163 -19.23 27.84 14.08
CA VAL A 163 -19.04 29.05 14.89
C VAL A 163 -19.51 30.31 14.17
N MET A 164 -19.25 30.42 12.87
CA MET A 164 -19.53 31.63 12.09
C MET A 164 -21.02 31.78 11.75
N ALA A 165 -21.75 30.68 11.54
CA ALA A 165 -23.18 30.73 11.24
C ALA A 165 -24.01 31.43 12.34
N PRO A 166 -23.83 31.15 13.64
CA PRO A 166 -24.49 31.87 14.73
C PRO A 166 -23.66 33.04 15.29
N SER A 167 -22.66 33.57 14.56
CA SER A 167 -21.75 34.62 15.05
C SER A 167 -22.46 35.81 15.69
N SER A 168 -23.50 36.34 15.04
CA SER A 168 -24.31 37.46 15.56
C SER A 168 -25.00 37.18 16.90
N ILE A 169 -25.32 35.91 17.20
CA ILE A 169 -25.94 35.50 18.46
C ILE A 169 -24.88 35.32 19.54
N LEU A 170 -23.74 34.73 19.19
CA LEU A 170 -22.60 34.53 20.08
C LEU A 170 -22.01 35.86 20.54
N ASP A 171 -21.83 36.79 19.61
CA ASP A 171 -21.21 38.09 19.89
C ASP A 171 -22.13 39.03 20.70
N LYS A 172 -23.46 38.84 20.60
CA LYS A 172 -24.43 39.51 21.49
C LYS A 172 -24.33 39.02 22.94
N ARG A 173 -23.97 37.77 23.16
CA ARG A 173 -23.83 37.18 24.51
C ARG A 173 -22.51 37.58 25.16
N VAL A 174 -21.41 37.45 24.41
CA VAL A 174 -20.06 37.85 24.84
C VAL A 174 -19.40 38.54 23.67
N ARG A 175 -18.90 39.76 23.88
CA ARG A 175 -18.29 40.58 22.82
C ARG A 175 -17.12 39.81 22.15
N ASN A 176 -17.16 39.73 20.81
CA ASN A 176 -16.12 39.11 19.96
C ASN A 176 -15.87 37.62 20.24
N LEU A 177 -16.83 36.90 20.85
CA LEU A 177 -16.69 35.48 21.15
C LEU A 177 -16.47 34.63 19.89
N SER A 178 -17.13 34.97 18.79
CA SER A 178 -16.98 34.26 17.52
C SER A 178 -15.53 34.30 17.03
N VAL A 179 -14.86 35.44 17.17
CA VAL A 179 -13.45 35.66 16.77
C VAL A 179 -12.49 34.92 17.70
N TYR A 180 -12.74 34.90 19.01
CA TYR A 180 -11.93 34.08 19.93
C TYR A 180 -12.02 32.60 19.58
N LEU A 181 -13.23 32.08 19.33
CA LEU A 181 -13.41 30.69 18.92
C LEU A 181 -12.75 30.39 17.57
N LEU A 182 -12.83 31.32 16.61
CA LEU A 182 -12.14 31.22 15.33
C LEU A 182 -10.63 31.08 15.50
N ILE A 183 -10.00 31.94 16.32
CA ILE A 183 -8.56 31.89 16.62
C ILE A 183 -8.21 30.54 17.26
N VAL A 184 -9.00 30.08 18.24
CA VAL A 184 -8.77 28.79 18.91
C VAL A 184 -8.80 27.65 17.90
N ILE A 185 -9.80 27.61 17.01
CA ILE A 185 -9.91 26.58 15.98
C ILE A 185 -8.69 26.59 15.06
N ILE A 186 -8.28 27.76 14.58
CA ILE A 186 -7.11 27.90 13.69
C ILE A 186 -5.82 27.44 14.40
N CYS A 187 -5.63 27.80 15.67
CA CYS A 187 -4.46 27.39 16.45
C CYS A 187 -4.43 25.87 16.70
N VAL A 188 -5.58 25.27 17.05
CA VAL A 188 -5.67 23.81 17.23
C VAL A 188 -5.43 23.07 15.93
N GLU A 189 -5.95 23.59 14.81
CA GLU A 189 -5.71 23.04 13.47
C GLU A 189 -4.22 23.10 13.11
N LEU A 190 -3.55 24.22 13.38
CA LEU A 190 -2.11 24.37 13.16
C LEU A 190 -1.32 23.31 13.95
N LEU A 191 -1.61 23.16 15.25
CA LEU A 191 -0.94 22.18 16.10
C LEU A 191 -1.13 20.74 15.59
N ALA A 192 -2.37 20.36 15.30
CA ALA A 192 -2.69 19.02 14.76
C ALA A 192 -1.98 18.76 13.42
N SER A 193 -1.96 19.77 12.55
CA SER A 193 -1.31 19.69 11.23
C SER A 193 0.20 19.58 11.35
N ILE A 194 0.83 20.35 12.25
CA ILE A 194 2.28 20.29 12.51
C ILE A 194 2.68 18.89 12.96
N ILE A 195 1.94 18.30 13.91
CA ILE A 195 2.22 16.95 14.42
C ILE A 195 2.12 15.93 13.28
N CYS A 196 1.06 16.01 12.47
CA CYS A 196 0.83 15.11 11.35
C CYS A 196 1.94 15.20 10.28
N LEU A 197 2.26 16.42 9.82
CA LEU A 197 3.28 16.63 8.79
C LEU A 197 4.68 16.28 9.30
N THR A 198 4.97 16.49 10.58
CA THR A 198 6.26 16.08 11.17
C THR A 198 6.40 14.56 11.18
N LYS A 199 5.36 13.83 11.62
CA LYS A 199 5.33 12.36 11.56
C LYS A 199 5.55 11.87 10.13
N TYR A 200 4.81 12.43 9.17
CA TYR A 200 4.97 12.10 7.75
C TYR A 200 6.41 12.35 7.26
N THR A 201 6.97 13.53 7.57
CA THR A 201 8.31 13.93 7.15
C THR A 201 9.37 13.00 7.74
N VAL A 202 9.25 12.59 9.01
CA VAL A 202 10.18 11.62 9.63
C VAL A 202 10.12 10.27 8.90
N HIS A 203 8.93 9.79 8.54
CA HIS A 203 8.79 8.54 7.77
C HIS A 203 9.44 8.65 6.39
N VAL A 204 9.25 9.76 5.67
CA VAL A 204 9.86 10.01 4.36
C VAL A 204 11.38 10.17 4.47
N LEU A 205 11.88 10.90 5.46
CA LEU A 205 13.32 11.08 5.68
C LEU A 205 14.00 9.78 6.06
N ARG A 206 13.36 8.95 6.91
CA ARG A 206 13.88 7.62 7.25
C ARG A 206 13.97 6.74 6.02
N PHE A 207 12.95 6.73 5.17
CA PHE A 207 12.96 6.02 3.89
C PHE A 207 14.06 6.54 2.95
N ASN A 208 14.18 7.87 2.79
CA ASN A 208 15.21 8.51 1.98
C ASN A 208 16.63 8.26 2.49
N LYS A 209 16.82 8.13 3.82
CA LYS A 209 18.11 7.82 4.45
C LYS A 209 18.47 6.34 4.29
N GLN A 210 17.49 5.45 4.39
CA GLN A 210 17.72 4.01 4.27
C GLN A 210 18.05 3.58 2.83
N SER A 211 17.77 4.42 1.82
CA SER A 211 17.97 4.10 0.40
C SER A 211 17.58 2.66 0.04
N PRO A 212 16.38 2.19 0.45
CA PRO A 212 16.02 0.80 0.28
C PRO A 212 16.00 0.43 -1.20
N SER A 213 16.58 -0.72 -1.50
CA SER A 213 16.44 -1.35 -2.80
C SER A 213 14.95 -1.68 -3.04
N PRO A 214 14.48 -1.73 -4.30
CA PRO A 214 13.10 -2.09 -4.60
C PRO A 214 12.67 -3.38 -3.88
N ASP A 215 11.46 -3.45 -3.31
CA ASP A 215 11.02 -4.57 -2.46
C ASP A 215 11.22 -5.95 -3.14
N VAL A 216 11.12 -6.03 -4.47
CA VAL A 216 11.38 -7.23 -5.29
C VAL A 216 12.84 -7.70 -5.22
N SER A 217 13.80 -6.77 -5.17
CA SER A 217 15.23 -7.10 -5.10
C SER A 217 15.68 -7.49 -3.69
N GLU A 218 14.99 -7.06 -2.63
CA GLU A 218 15.31 -7.46 -1.26
C GLU A 218 14.78 -8.88 -0.96
N GLU A 219 13.59 -9.21 -1.48
CA GLU A 219 13.07 -10.58 -1.48
C GLU A 219 14.03 -11.50 -2.24
N GLU A 220 14.42 -11.15 -3.47
CA GLU A 220 15.38 -11.94 -4.26
C GLU A 220 16.77 -12.07 -3.59
N HIS A 221 17.32 -11.00 -2.99
CA HIS A 221 18.61 -11.09 -2.27
C HIS A 221 18.53 -11.92 -1.00
N SER A 222 17.45 -11.84 -0.24
CA SER A 222 17.27 -12.66 0.97
C SER A 222 17.14 -14.14 0.63
N HIS A 223 16.44 -14.47 -0.46
CA HIS A 223 16.40 -15.83 -1.00
C HIS A 223 17.74 -16.27 -1.58
N THR A 224 18.50 -15.37 -2.22
CA THR A 224 19.82 -15.69 -2.79
C THR A 224 20.89 -15.85 -1.71
N PHE A 225 20.84 -15.07 -0.62
CA PHE A 225 21.80 -15.18 0.50
C PHE A 225 21.52 -16.41 1.36
N SER A 226 20.25 -16.79 1.55
CA SER A 226 19.91 -18.11 2.11
C SER A 226 20.35 -19.27 1.19
N ALA A 227 20.37 -19.06 -0.14
CA ALA A 227 20.91 -20.04 -1.10
C ALA A 227 22.45 -20.02 -1.22
N GLY A 228 23.12 -18.98 -0.70
CA GLY A 228 24.58 -18.81 -0.80
C GLY A 228 25.42 -19.77 0.06
N THR A 229 24.80 -20.53 0.97
CA THR A 229 25.48 -21.60 1.72
C THR A 229 25.44 -22.95 1.01
N SER A 230 24.72 -23.08 -0.11
CA SER A 230 24.67 -24.31 -0.91
C SER A 230 25.15 -24.07 -2.33
N VAL A 231 26.43 -23.74 -2.47
CA VAL A 231 27.11 -23.81 -3.78
C VAL A 231 27.37 -25.29 -4.10
N THR A 232 26.34 -25.97 -4.60
CA THR A 232 26.47 -27.14 -5.49
C THR A 232 25.12 -27.52 -6.11
N ARG A 233 24.94 -27.09 -7.36
CA ARG A 233 24.33 -27.83 -8.49
C ARG A 233 22.83 -28.18 -8.47
N THR A 234 22.33 -28.25 -9.72
CA THR A 234 21.16 -28.98 -10.26
C THR A 234 19.77 -28.33 -10.19
N GLU A 235 19.38 -27.80 -11.36
CA GLU A 235 18.11 -28.01 -12.06
C GLU A 235 16.87 -28.52 -11.29
N THR A 236 15.77 -27.80 -11.52
CA THR A 236 14.36 -28.17 -11.28
C THR A 236 13.84 -28.18 -9.84
N GLY A 237 12.80 -27.39 -9.61
CA GLY A 237 11.86 -27.57 -8.51
C GLY A 237 12.02 -26.57 -7.37
N PHE A 238 11.18 -25.54 -7.38
CA PHE A 238 10.77 -24.79 -6.20
C PHE A 238 10.47 -25.78 -5.05
N ARG A 239 11.36 -25.84 -4.07
CA ARG A 239 11.20 -26.60 -2.82
C ARG A 239 11.48 -25.65 -1.67
N ASP A 240 10.52 -24.78 -1.39
CA ASP A 240 10.46 -24.11 -0.12
C ASP A 240 10.01 -25.14 0.93
N GLY A 241 10.81 -25.37 1.98
CA GLY A 241 10.46 -26.26 3.08
C GLY A 241 9.15 -25.85 3.77
N SER A 242 8.81 -24.55 3.73
CA SER A 242 7.52 -24.02 4.20
C SER A 242 6.35 -24.44 3.31
N SER A 243 6.57 -24.57 1.99
CA SER A 243 5.53 -25.01 1.05
C SER A 243 5.19 -26.48 1.23
N LEU A 244 6.15 -27.34 1.60
CA LEU A 244 5.86 -28.76 1.83
C LEU A 244 5.11 -28.97 3.14
N GLU A 245 5.44 -28.23 4.20
CA GLU A 245 4.72 -28.28 5.46
C GLU A 245 3.29 -27.72 5.31
N GLU A 246 3.11 -26.59 4.61
CA GLU A 246 1.77 -26.04 4.31
C GLU A 246 0.98 -26.96 3.37
N VAL A 247 1.60 -27.56 2.36
CA VAL A 247 0.94 -28.53 1.47
C VAL A 247 0.61 -29.83 2.22
N VAL A 248 1.45 -30.30 3.12
CA VAL A 248 1.18 -31.48 3.96
C VAL A 248 0.04 -31.19 4.94
N GLU A 249 0.01 -30.01 5.56
CA GLU A 249 -1.09 -29.57 6.43
C GLU A 249 -2.40 -29.48 5.65
N LYS A 250 -2.40 -28.85 4.48
CA LYS A 250 -3.57 -28.76 3.58
C LYS A 250 -4.02 -30.13 3.06
N GLN A 251 -3.09 -31.05 2.79
CA GLN A 251 -3.41 -32.40 2.36
C GLN A 251 -3.96 -33.25 3.52
N ALA A 252 -3.46 -33.06 4.74
CA ALA A 252 -3.98 -33.72 5.93
C ALA A 252 -5.44 -33.31 6.20
N ASP A 253 -5.75 -32.02 6.10
CA ASP A 253 -7.12 -31.50 6.23
C ASP A 253 -8.06 -32.09 5.18
N LEU A 254 -7.60 -32.21 3.93
CA LEU A 254 -8.42 -32.79 2.85
C LEU A 254 -8.67 -34.29 3.07
N ILE A 255 -7.68 -35.03 3.55
CA ILE A 255 -7.82 -36.45 3.88
C ILE A 255 -8.81 -36.63 5.03
N GLU A 256 -8.72 -35.81 6.08
CA GLU A 256 -9.65 -35.88 7.20
C GLU A 256 -11.08 -35.51 6.77
N TYR A 257 -11.24 -34.46 5.95
CA TYR A 257 -12.52 -34.10 5.36
C TYR A 257 -13.11 -35.24 4.50
N LEU A 258 -12.31 -35.83 3.60
CA LEU A 258 -12.74 -36.94 2.74
C LEU A 258 -13.10 -38.19 3.54
N LYS A 259 -12.37 -38.47 4.63
CA LYS A 259 -12.65 -39.58 5.53
C LYS A 259 -13.96 -39.35 6.27
N GLN A 260 -14.18 -38.16 6.81
CA GLN A 260 -15.44 -37.80 7.49
C GLN A 260 -16.62 -37.87 6.52
N HIS A 261 -16.46 -37.34 5.30
CA HIS A 261 -17.48 -37.42 4.26
C HIS A 261 -17.81 -38.86 3.86
N ASN A 262 -16.82 -39.72 3.65
CA ASN A 262 -17.04 -41.15 3.37
C ASN A 262 -17.74 -41.87 4.51
N THR A 263 -17.38 -41.60 5.78
CA THR A 263 -18.08 -42.23 6.91
C THR A 263 -19.54 -41.80 6.99
N GLN A 264 -19.84 -40.54 6.67
CA GLN A 264 -21.21 -40.03 6.66
C GLN A 264 -22.01 -40.62 5.50
N LEU A 265 -21.39 -40.76 4.32
CA LEU A 265 -22.00 -41.40 3.15
C LEU A 265 -22.29 -42.88 3.44
N SER A 266 -21.33 -43.62 4.01
CA SER A 266 -21.50 -45.02 4.42
C SER A 266 -22.61 -45.19 5.45
N LYS A 267 -22.72 -44.28 6.43
CA LYS A 267 -23.82 -44.30 7.41
C LYS A 267 -25.18 -44.10 6.74
N ARG A 268 -25.29 -43.17 5.77
CA ARG A 268 -26.52 -42.97 5.00
C ARG A 268 -26.87 -44.18 4.15
N LEU A 269 -25.88 -44.79 3.51
CA LEU A 269 -26.07 -45.97 2.66
C LEU A 269 -26.52 -47.17 3.49
N LEU A 270 -25.94 -47.39 4.67
CA LEU A 270 -26.39 -48.40 5.62
C LEU A 270 -27.80 -48.13 6.17
N ALA A 271 -28.13 -46.87 6.44
CA ALA A 271 -29.47 -46.49 6.87
C ALA A 271 -30.51 -46.81 5.79
N LEU A 272 -30.24 -46.46 4.53
CA LEU A 272 -31.10 -46.77 3.39
C LEU A 272 -31.20 -48.27 3.13
N SER A 273 -30.10 -49.03 3.18
CA SER A 273 -30.14 -50.49 3.02
C SER A 273 -30.90 -51.17 4.16
N SER A 274 -30.81 -50.64 5.39
CA SER A 274 -31.58 -51.16 6.54
C SER A 274 -33.08 -50.87 6.43
N GLN A 275 -33.47 -49.74 5.83
CA GLN A 275 -34.86 -49.43 5.54
C GLN A 275 -35.41 -50.31 4.42
N GLN A 276 -34.61 -50.56 3.37
CA GLN A 276 -35.00 -51.43 2.27
C GLN A 276 -35.03 -52.92 2.65
N ALA A 277 -34.25 -53.35 3.65
CA ALA A 277 -34.32 -54.71 4.21
C ALA A 277 -35.49 -54.92 5.19
N ARG A 278 -36.18 -53.85 5.61
CA ARG A 278 -37.39 -53.90 6.46
C ARG A 278 -38.70 -53.73 5.69
N ALA A 279 -38.64 -53.44 4.40
CA ALA A 279 -39.76 -53.41 3.47
C ALA A 279 -39.85 -54.75 2.73
#